data_AF-A0A7J4FAQ8-F1
#
_entry.id   AF-A0A7J4FAQ8-F1
#
_cell.length_a   1.000
_cell.length_b   1.000
_cell.length_c   1.000
_cell.angle_alpha   90.00
_cell.angle_beta   90.00
_cell.angle_gamma   90.00
#
_symmetry.space_group_name_H-M   'P 1'
#
loop_
_entity.id
_entity.type
_entity.pdbx_description
1 polymer ?
#
loop_
_entity_poly.entity_id
_entity_poly.type
_entity_poly.pdbx_seq_one_letter_code
_entity_poly.pdbx_strand_id
1 'polypeptide(L)'
;LTRRIGGVVRIDAGQLTVGKIDVAIVVKDTGHKVRSGVQQRDTAIKVGAKGATTIVYCGGKLVAPYVSEDVERDYPEVAAQIFSSFSLNENDVVVIGTAGDEEKAEEGAYAAIRTLLR
;
A
#
# COMPACT_ATOMS: atom_id res chain seq x y z
N LEU A 1 9.41 4.86 17.05
CA LEU A 1 9.16 3.95 15.90
C LEU A 1 7.95 4.37 15.05
N THR A 2 7.00 5.13 15.59
CA THR A 2 5.73 5.53 14.94
C THR A 2 5.77 6.80 14.06
N ARG A 3 6.88 7.56 14.03
CA ARG A 3 6.91 8.88 13.37
C ARG A 3 6.82 8.87 11.84
N ARG A 4 6.92 7.70 11.19
CA ARG A 4 6.92 7.57 9.72
C ARG A 4 5.60 7.03 9.17
N ILE A 5 4.69 6.56 10.01
CA ILE A 5 3.41 6.01 9.54
C ILE A 5 2.40 7.17 9.49
N GLY A 6 1.76 7.34 8.33
CA GLY A 6 0.72 8.33 8.09
C GLY A 6 -0.67 7.83 8.46
N GLY A 7 -1.70 8.51 7.94
CA GLY A 7 -3.10 8.15 8.18
C GLY A 7 -3.44 6.74 7.66
N VAL A 8 -4.47 6.15 8.26
CA VAL A 8 -5.10 4.90 7.84
C VAL A 8 -6.43 5.27 7.22
N VAL A 9 -6.68 4.82 5.98
CA VAL A 9 -7.92 5.12 5.27
C VAL A 9 -8.42 3.88 4.55
N ARG A 10 -9.74 3.69 4.55
CA ARG A 10 -10.38 2.70 3.71
C ARG A 10 -10.50 3.24 2.29
N ILE A 11 -10.16 2.41 1.31
CA ILE A 11 -10.27 2.75 -0.11
C ILE A 11 -10.98 1.61 -0.86
N ASP A 12 -11.40 1.88 -2.09
CA ASP A 12 -11.72 0.86 -3.08
C ASP A 12 -10.52 0.70 -4.02
N ALA A 13 -9.76 -0.38 -3.86
CA ALA A 13 -8.59 -0.64 -4.71
C ALA A 13 -8.96 -1.40 -6.00
N GLY A 14 -10.24 -1.72 -6.22
CA GLY A 14 -10.74 -2.36 -7.43
C GLY A 14 -9.93 -3.61 -7.83
N GLN A 15 -9.41 -3.61 -9.05
CA GLN A 15 -8.64 -4.74 -9.59
C GLN A 15 -7.18 -4.78 -9.12
N LEU A 16 -6.73 -3.81 -8.32
CA LEU A 16 -5.36 -3.76 -7.80
C LEU A 16 -5.15 -4.70 -6.60
N THR A 17 -6.23 -5.18 -5.99
CA THR A 17 -6.23 -6.12 -4.87
C THR A 17 -7.16 -7.31 -5.16
N VAL A 18 -7.26 -8.24 -4.21
CA VAL A 18 -8.00 -9.51 -4.36
C VAL A 18 -9.09 -9.72 -3.30
N GLY A 19 -9.19 -8.81 -2.33
CA GLY A 19 -10.14 -8.85 -1.23
C GLY A 19 -11.41 -8.07 -1.52
N LYS A 20 -12.29 -8.03 -0.51
CA LYS A 20 -13.51 -7.19 -0.55
C LYS A 20 -13.32 -5.86 0.16
N ILE A 21 -12.34 -5.80 1.07
CA ILE A 21 -12.05 -4.65 1.92
C ILE A 21 -10.57 -4.34 1.76
N ASP A 22 -10.27 -3.07 1.49
CA ASP A 22 -8.93 -2.55 1.31
C ASP A 22 -8.67 -1.38 2.26
N VAL A 23 -7.53 -1.43 2.93
CA VAL A 23 -7.07 -0.39 3.88
C VAL A 23 -5.71 0.09 3.44
N ALA A 24 -5.61 1.38 3.13
CA ALA A 24 -4.40 2.04 2.72
C ALA A 24 -3.74 2.78 3.89
N ILE A 25 -2.42 2.64 3.99
CA ILE A 25 -1.59 3.33 4.98
C ILE A 25 -0.32 3.84 4.30
N VAL A 26 0.05 5.09 4.58
CA VAL A 26 1.30 5.68 4.09
C VAL A 26 2.45 5.43 5.05
N VAL A 27 3.64 5.14 4.52
CA VAL A 27 4.91 5.13 5.24
C VAL A 27 5.88 6.07 4.56
N LYS A 28 6.41 7.01 5.34
CA LYS A 28 7.23 8.11 4.84
C LYS A 28 8.66 7.66 4.56
N ASP A 29 9.18 8.04 3.38
CA ASP A 29 10.58 7.94 3.00
C ASP A 29 11.17 6.49 3.05
N THR A 30 10.38 5.49 2.66
CA THR A 30 10.78 4.06 2.68
C THR A 30 10.76 3.36 1.32
N GLY A 31 10.46 4.07 0.23
CA GLY A 31 10.37 3.53 -1.13
C GLY A 31 11.59 2.74 -1.59
N HIS A 32 12.80 3.21 -1.26
CA HIS A 32 14.06 2.53 -1.58
C HIS A 32 14.21 1.12 -0.96
N LYS A 33 13.38 0.76 0.03
CA LYS A 33 13.35 -0.59 0.62
C LYS A 33 12.39 -1.52 -0.12
N VAL A 34 11.49 -0.97 -0.94
CA VAL A 34 10.56 -1.76 -1.74
C VAL A 34 11.31 -2.32 -2.95
N ARG A 35 11.32 -3.64 -3.09
CA ARG A 35 11.81 -4.33 -4.29
C ARG A 35 10.65 -4.70 -5.20
N SER A 36 10.05 -5.87 -4.96
CA SER A 36 8.95 -6.40 -5.77
C SER A 36 7.58 -6.29 -5.12
N GLY A 37 7.47 -5.81 -3.87
CA GLY A 37 6.23 -5.88 -3.10
C GLY A 37 5.88 -7.29 -2.57
N VAL A 38 6.57 -8.34 -3.03
CA VAL A 38 6.29 -9.74 -2.63
C VAL A 38 6.49 -9.96 -1.14
N GLN A 39 7.54 -9.39 -0.55
CA GLN A 39 7.79 -9.54 0.89
C GLN A 39 6.66 -8.90 1.72
N GLN A 40 6.13 -7.76 1.28
CA GLN A 40 5.02 -7.07 1.92
C GLN A 40 3.74 -7.92 1.82
N ARG A 41 3.40 -8.38 0.61
CA ARG A 41 2.26 -9.26 0.34
C ARG A 41 2.30 -10.51 1.22
N ASP A 42 3.41 -11.24 1.21
CA ASP A 42 3.53 -12.52 1.91
C ASP A 42 3.51 -12.32 3.43
N THR A 43 3.99 -11.17 3.93
CA THR A 43 3.91 -10.83 5.37
C THR A 43 2.48 -10.49 5.79
N ALA A 44 1.70 -9.82 4.94
CA ALA A 44 0.28 -9.60 5.18
C ALA A 44 -0.50 -10.92 5.21
N ILE A 45 -0.21 -11.85 4.29
CA ILE A 45 -0.85 -13.18 4.28
C ILE A 45 -0.59 -13.94 5.58
N LYS A 46 0.63 -13.86 6.13
CA LYS A 46 1.00 -14.55 7.39
C LYS A 46 0.18 -14.12 8.61
N VAL A 47 -0.43 -12.95 8.58
CA VAL A 47 -1.29 -12.45 9.69
C VAL A 47 -2.78 -12.63 9.42
N GLY A 48 -3.15 -13.31 8.34
CA GLY A 48 -4.54 -13.64 8.01
C GLY A 48 -5.21 -12.68 7.03
N ALA A 49 -4.49 -11.69 6.48
CA ALA A 49 -4.98 -10.93 5.34
C ALA A 49 -4.96 -11.78 4.06
N LYS A 50 -5.66 -11.33 3.02
CA LYS A 50 -5.58 -11.96 1.68
C LYS A 50 -4.35 -11.53 0.91
N GLY A 51 -3.72 -10.42 1.30
CA GLY A 51 -2.51 -9.90 0.69
C GLY A 51 -2.25 -8.45 1.08
N ALA A 52 -1.27 -7.86 0.41
CA ALA A 52 -1.06 -6.43 0.39
C ALA A 52 -0.47 -6.01 -0.97
N THR A 53 -0.87 -4.85 -1.46
CA THR A 53 -0.26 -4.17 -2.61
C THR A 53 0.61 -3.03 -2.11
N THR A 54 1.81 -2.89 -2.66
CA THR A 54 2.79 -1.86 -2.27
C THR A 54 3.02 -0.93 -3.44
N ILE A 55 2.79 0.37 -3.22
CA ILE A 55 2.92 1.42 -4.23
C ILE A 55 3.94 2.43 -3.73
N VAL A 56 4.94 2.73 -4.54
CA VAL A 56 5.97 3.74 -4.26
C VAL A 56 5.62 5.01 -5.01
N TYR A 57 5.68 6.14 -4.32
CA TYR A 57 5.64 7.44 -4.99
C TYR A 57 7.06 7.85 -5.38
N CYS A 58 7.36 7.78 -6.67
CA CYS A 58 8.68 8.11 -7.19
C CYS A 58 8.60 8.82 -8.55
N GLY A 59 9.44 9.84 -8.74
CA GLY A 59 9.47 10.62 -9.98
C GLY A 59 8.15 11.33 -10.27
N GLY A 60 7.40 11.68 -9.22
CA GLY A 60 6.07 12.29 -9.34
C GLY A 60 4.96 11.34 -9.81
N LYS A 61 5.19 10.02 -9.71
CA LYS A 61 4.22 8.98 -10.11
C LYS A 61 4.03 7.93 -9.04
N LEU A 62 2.85 7.31 -9.05
CA LEU A 62 2.58 6.09 -8.30
C LEU A 62 3.03 4.85 -9.10
N VAL A 63 3.98 4.10 -8.55
CA VAL A 63 4.55 2.87 -9.15
C VAL A 63 4.27 1.68 -8.24
N ALA A 64 3.63 0.64 -8.77
CA ALA A 64 3.41 -0.63 -8.09
C ALA A 64 4.33 -1.70 -8.70
N PRO A 65 5.47 -2.06 -8.07
CA PRO A 65 6.45 -2.95 -8.69
C PRO A 65 5.85 -4.27 -9.19
N TYR A 66 6.17 -4.65 -10.42
CA TYR A 66 5.64 -5.83 -11.14
C TYR A 66 4.12 -5.84 -11.38
N VAL A 67 3.40 -4.78 -11.01
CA VAL A 67 1.96 -4.63 -11.21
C VAL A 67 1.67 -3.51 -12.21
N SER A 68 2.23 -2.32 -11.99
CA SER A 68 2.09 -1.17 -12.88
C SER A 68 3.23 -0.17 -12.67
N GLU A 69 3.80 0.31 -13.78
CA GLU A 69 4.78 1.40 -13.77
C GLU A 69 4.12 2.79 -13.71
N ASP A 70 2.79 2.87 -13.86
CA ASP A 70 2.02 4.11 -13.85
C ASP A 70 0.59 3.82 -13.36
N VAL A 71 0.41 3.77 -12.04
CA VAL A 71 -0.88 3.47 -11.41
C VAL A 71 -1.92 4.54 -11.73
N GLU A 72 -1.50 5.78 -11.96
CA GLU A 72 -2.39 6.88 -12.38
C GLU A 72 -3.04 6.62 -13.73
N ARG A 73 -2.28 6.05 -14.68
CA ARG A 73 -2.80 5.66 -15.99
C ARG A 73 -3.61 4.37 -15.93
N ASP A 74 -3.10 3.35 -15.24
CA ASP A 74 -3.65 1.99 -15.31
C ASP A 74 -4.83 1.78 -14.33
N TYR A 75 -4.84 2.51 -13.21
CA TYR A 75 -5.85 2.44 -12.14
C TYR A 75 -6.23 3.86 -11.64
N PRO A 76 -6.76 4.72 -12.52
CA PRO A 76 -6.97 6.15 -12.22
C PRO A 76 -7.86 6.40 -11.00
N GLU A 77 -8.87 5.56 -10.77
CA GLU A 77 -9.77 5.67 -9.61
C GLU A 77 -9.06 5.40 -8.27
N VAL A 78 -8.12 4.45 -8.27
CA VAL A 78 -7.32 4.12 -7.08
C VAL A 78 -6.31 5.25 -6.82
N ALA A 79 -5.64 5.73 -7.86
CA ALA A 79 -4.70 6.84 -7.76
C ALA A 79 -5.38 8.12 -7.24
N ALA A 80 -6.56 8.46 -7.75
CA ALA A 80 -7.34 9.60 -7.29
C ALA A 80 -7.69 9.51 -5.80
N GLN A 81 -8.14 8.33 -5.34
CA GLN A 81 -8.40 8.09 -3.91
C GLN A 81 -7.13 8.28 -3.07
N ILE A 82 -6.00 7.74 -3.50
CA ILE A 82 -4.71 7.89 -2.80
C ILE A 82 -4.33 9.37 -2.67
N PHE A 83 -4.35 10.15 -3.76
CA PHE A 83 -3.97 11.56 -3.72
C PHE A 83 -4.96 12.44 -2.94
N SER A 84 -6.25 12.08 -2.93
CA SER A 84 -7.24 12.78 -2.10
C SER A 84 -7.08 12.49 -0.60
N SER A 85 -6.57 11.30 -0.26
CA SER A 85 -6.41 10.85 1.13
C SER A 85 -5.06 11.24 1.73
N PHE A 86 -4.04 11.38 0.89
CA PHE A 86 -2.66 11.52 1.33
C PHE A 86 -1.90 12.61 0.58
N SER A 87 -1.17 13.42 1.34
CA SER A 87 -0.10 14.26 0.82
C SER A 87 1.18 13.42 0.76
N LEU A 88 1.57 12.99 -0.44
CA LEU A 88 2.73 12.13 -0.70
C LEU A 88 3.97 12.97 -1.05
N ASN A 89 5.11 12.57 -0.51
CA ASN A 89 6.43 13.07 -0.89
C ASN A 89 7.20 11.98 -1.61
N GLU A 90 8.21 12.39 -2.39
CA GLU A 90 9.13 11.45 -3.05
C GLU A 90 9.63 10.40 -2.04
N ASN A 91 9.70 9.14 -2.49
CA ASN A 91 10.11 8.00 -1.69
C ASN A 91 9.11 7.57 -0.58
N ASP A 92 7.90 8.14 -0.53
CA ASP A 92 6.81 7.60 0.28
C ASP A 92 6.26 6.29 -0.31
N VAL A 93 5.71 5.45 0.57
CA VAL A 93 5.09 4.17 0.19
C VAL A 93 3.66 4.14 0.68
N VAL A 94 2.73 3.80 -0.20
CA VAL A 94 1.35 3.45 0.14
C VAL A 94 1.26 1.93 0.19
N VAL A 95 0.88 1.37 1.34
CA VAL A 95 0.61 -0.05 1.51
C VAL A 95 -0.90 -0.23 1.61
N ILE A 96 -1.47 -1.03 0.72
CA ILE A 96 -2.89 -1.39 0.71
C ILE A 96 -3.01 -2.82 1.19
N GLY A 97 -3.43 -3.03 2.43
CA GLY A 97 -3.80 -4.35 2.93
C GLY A 97 -5.19 -4.74 2.44
N THR A 98 -5.39 -6.01 2.10
CA THR A 98 -6.66 -6.49 1.53
C THR A 98 -7.13 -7.76 2.24
N ALA A 99 -8.41 -7.82 2.62
CA ALA A 99 -8.97 -8.96 3.34
C ALA A 99 -10.49 -9.13 3.14
N GLY A 100 -11.10 -10.01 3.95
CA GLY A 100 -12.55 -10.21 4.01
C GLY A 100 -13.28 -9.20 4.91
N ASP A 101 -12.56 -8.59 5.82
CA ASP A 101 -13.02 -7.62 6.81
C ASP A 101 -11.95 -6.54 7.04
N GLU A 102 -12.35 -5.44 7.68
CA GLU A 102 -11.51 -4.25 7.86
C GLU A 102 -10.34 -4.49 8.82
N GLU A 103 -10.57 -5.21 9.92
CA GLU A 103 -9.55 -5.54 10.92
C GLU A 103 -8.39 -6.31 10.27
N LYS A 104 -8.69 -7.36 9.50
CA LYS A 104 -7.67 -8.15 8.81
C LYS A 104 -6.97 -7.40 7.70
N ALA A 105 -7.66 -6.49 7.00
CA ALA A 105 -7.05 -5.65 5.99
C ALA A 105 -6.04 -4.68 6.61
N GLU A 106 -6.40 -4.02 7.72
CA GLU A 106 -5.54 -3.12 8.46
C GLU A 106 -4.35 -3.84 9.10
N GLU A 107 -4.57 -4.99 9.76
CA GLU A 107 -3.50 -5.82 10.31
C GLU A 107 -2.50 -6.26 9.22
N GLY A 108 -3.02 -6.65 8.05
CA GLY A 108 -2.22 -7.00 6.88
C GLY A 108 -1.35 -5.83 6.41
N ALA A 109 -1.92 -4.63 6.31
CA ALA A 109 -1.19 -3.42 5.96
C ALA A 109 -0.06 -3.14 6.98
N TYR A 110 -0.33 -3.17 8.28
CA TYR A 110 0.71 -2.99 9.29
C TYR A 110 1.80 -4.06 9.26
N ALA A 111 1.43 -5.32 9.03
CA ALA A 111 2.39 -6.40 8.91
C ALA A 111 3.34 -6.17 7.72
N ALA A 112 2.82 -5.73 6.58
CA ALA A 112 3.60 -5.32 5.43
C ALA A 112 4.51 -4.10 5.76
N ILE A 113 3.99 -3.06 6.41
CA ILE A 113 4.76 -1.87 6.81
C ILE A 113 5.96 -2.22 7.71
N ARG A 114 5.81 -3.19 8.62
CA ARG A 114 6.91 -3.64 9.49
C ARG A 114 8.13 -4.13 8.70
N THR A 115 7.96 -4.58 7.46
CA THR A 115 9.09 -4.98 6.60
C THR A 115 9.91 -3.78 6.11
N LEU A 116 9.32 -2.58 6.07
CA LEU A 116 9.94 -1.33 5.61
C LEU A 116 10.58 -0.53 6.75
N LEU A 117 10.18 -0.79 8.00
CA LEU A 117 10.66 -0.08 9.19
C LEU A 117 11.79 -0.80 9.94
N ARG A 118 12.24 -1.94 9.44
CA ARG A 118 13.44 -2.64 9.94
C ARG A 118 14.72 -2.00 9.46
#